data_AF-A0A427U079-F1
#
_entry.id   AF-A0A427U079-F1
#
_cell.length_a   1.000
_cell.length_b   1.000
_cell.length_c   1.000
_cell.angle_alpha   90.00
_cell.angle_beta   90.00
_cell.angle_gamma   90.00
#
_symmetry.space_group_name_H-M   'P 1'
#
loop_
_entity.id
_entity.type
_entity.pdbx_description
1 polymer ?
#
loop_
_entity_poly.entity_id
_entity_poly.type
_entity_poly.pdbx_seq_one_letter_code
_entity_poly.pdbx_strand_id
1 'polypeptide(L)'
;MQVSITTKRSILATVISSTILTGCFWDDPRRGANYVSENVDKEQLIGHLVTLEGLASRTTDGKSITRAAGTLGYQNSTEFIIATMKERGFIVTTQEFDFRAWEELPGTKAKVDGKDLVSTKNAPDGVEADFALMSYSGKTNGQLDGELAFVTPDFRFDAPDYDSTDGCEVTDFNGKDLTGKIAVIQRGGCAFNVKAFNAQNAGATAVLIFNQGNGEGRKSVVNGTLSSTTQVTIPALGARFSLGQDWYNKSQSELVNASLLVNIKDEDVVTQNILAETPIGDPAQVVMLGAHLDSVPEGPGINDNGSGSAGLLEYAVTLSELEVPVKNKVRFAWWAAEEAGLVGSEYYTDNLFEPIYNQAQQQILDELGLKNPGELTPEQVDLVEARYTHINKVKMYLNFDMIGSPNYIYGVMDGDLSDTKDSPDNAYKGDFTPPYGTSDIESIFHEFFTDKEESTIPQALSKRSDYAGFADWGIAFGGLFTGAEKVKTAEEVAKFGGEIDVAYDKCYHQTCDDINNINHSAIYKNTQAMAYATTYYALSEQLFPDTPDESKSKAILTSSVSQPKEKLRIGEKLKAADSVSDHDHFHGDFDQDRQ
;
A
#
# COMPACT_ATOMS: atom_id res chain seq x y z
N MET A 1 52.39 -24.90 20.34
CA MET A 1 51.83 -26.24 20.56
C MET A 1 51.02 -26.20 21.85
N GLN A 2 49.72 -26.46 21.74
CA GLN A 2 48.76 -26.84 22.79
C GLN A 2 48.78 -26.09 24.13
N VAL A 3 47.79 -25.20 24.30
CA VAL A 3 47.14 -25.03 25.60
C VAL A 3 45.79 -25.74 25.54
N SER A 4 45.61 -26.57 26.55
CA SER A 4 44.56 -27.57 26.71
C SER A 4 43.18 -26.95 26.94
N ILE A 5 42.22 -27.66 26.37
CA ILE A 5 40.78 -27.64 26.62
C ILE A 5 40.49 -27.66 28.13
N THR A 6 39.71 -26.70 28.62
CA THR A 6 38.66 -26.91 29.64
C THR A 6 37.82 -25.65 29.84
N THR A 7 36.64 -25.59 29.22
CA THR A 7 35.47 -25.06 29.92
C THR A 7 34.22 -25.73 29.36
N LYS A 8 33.74 -26.76 30.06
CA LYS A 8 32.38 -27.25 29.94
C LYS A 8 31.47 -26.12 30.42
N ARG A 9 30.82 -25.40 29.51
CA ARG A 9 29.60 -24.66 29.86
C ARG A 9 28.45 -25.65 29.78
N SER A 10 27.88 -25.92 30.94
CA SER A 10 26.67 -26.68 31.13
C SER A 10 25.57 -26.12 30.23
N ILE A 11 25.14 -26.93 29.27
CA ILE A 11 23.84 -26.77 28.63
C ILE A 11 22.83 -27.03 29.75
N LEU A 12 22.33 -25.96 30.36
CA LEU A 12 21.08 -26.04 31.12
C LEU A 12 20.00 -26.11 30.04
N ALA A 13 19.66 -27.33 29.64
CA ALA A 13 18.45 -27.57 28.88
C ALA A 13 17.29 -27.19 29.80
N THR A 14 16.80 -25.96 29.67
CA THR A 14 15.47 -25.62 30.15
C THR A 14 14.52 -26.41 29.27
N VAL A 15 14.17 -27.61 29.72
CA VAL A 15 12.99 -28.32 29.22
C VAL A 15 11.82 -27.43 29.63
N ILE A 16 11.42 -26.52 28.74
CA ILE A 16 10.10 -25.91 28.83
C ILE A 16 9.16 -27.08 28.61
N SER A 17 8.57 -27.52 29.70
CA SER A 17 7.52 -28.52 29.71
C SER A 17 6.47 -28.06 28.71
N SER A 18 6.35 -28.75 27.58
CA SER A 18 5.19 -28.73 26.70
C SER A 18 4.01 -29.23 27.54
N THR A 19 3.49 -28.35 28.39
CA THR A 19 2.27 -28.57 29.15
C THR A 19 1.21 -28.82 28.11
N ILE A 20 0.66 -30.03 28.11
CA ILE A 20 -0.49 -30.40 27.28
C ILE A 20 -1.61 -29.45 27.70
N LEU A 21 -1.76 -28.33 26.99
CA LEU A 21 -2.87 -27.43 27.14
C LEU A 21 -4.09 -28.24 26.71
N THR A 22 -4.89 -28.66 27.69
CA THR A 22 -6.10 -29.44 27.47
C THR A 22 -7.07 -28.66 26.59
N GLY A 23 -7.99 -29.33 25.88
CA GLY A 23 -8.99 -28.67 25.01
C GLY A 23 -9.67 -27.43 25.61
N CYS A 24 -9.99 -27.46 26.91
CA CYS A 24 -10.61 -26.32 27.62
C CYS A 24 -9.79 -25.02 27.63
N PHE A 25 -8.49 -25.07 27.33
CA PHE A 25 -7.66 -23.87 27.23
C PHE A 25 -7.93 -23.09 25.96
N TRP A 26 -8.07 -23.80 24.83
CA TRP A 26 -8.27 -23.24 23.50
C TRP A 26 -9.72 -22.88 23.21
N ASP A 27 -10.65 -23.32 24.06
CA ASP A 27 -12.07 -22.98 24.00
C ASP A 27 -12.36 -21.51 24.35
N ASP A 28 -11.43 -20.82 25.03
CA ASP A 28 -11.48 -19.37 25.24
C ASP A 28 -10.55 -18.67 24.23
N PRO A 29 -11.09 -18.02 23.18
CA PRO A 29 -10.30 -17.37 22.15
C PRO A 29 -9.34 -16.31 22.68
N ARG A 30 -9.73 -15.53 23.71
CA ARG A 30 -8.86 -14.49 24.27
C ARG A 30 -7.68 -15.09 25.03
N ARG A 31 -7.93 -16.17 25.77
CA ARG A 31 -6.87 -16.90 26.48
C ARG A 31 -5.88 -17.54 25.52
N GLY A 32 -6.38 -18.19 24.47
CA GLY A 32 -5.55 -18.76 23.41
C GLY A 32 -4.75 -17.69 22.67
N ALA A 33 -5.39 -16.59 22.30
CA ALA A 33 -4.76 -15.44 21.65
C ALA A 33 -3.64 -14.82 22.47
N ASN A 34 -3.87 -14.55 23.77
CA ASN A 34 -2.84 -14.05 24.66
C ASN A 34 -1.65 -14.99 24.76
N TYR A 35 -1.90 -16.30 24.87
CA TYR A 35 -0.82 -17.27 24.94
C TYR A 35 0.03 -17.31 23.68
N VAL A 36 -0.59 -17.32 22.49
CA VAL A 36 0.17 -17.29 21.23
C VAL A 36 0.93 -15.96 21.09
N SER A 37 0.30 -14.83 21.39
CA SER A 37 0.91 -13.51 21.38
C SER A 37 2.15 -13.40 22.29
N GLU A 38 2.10 -14.00 23.48
CA GLU A 38 3.22 -14.01 24.44
C GLU A 38 4.36 -14.95 24.06
N ASN A 39 4.13 -15.88 23.12
CA ASN A 39 5.13 -16.85 22.66
C ASN A 39 5.76 -16.50 21.30
N VAL A 40 5.41 -15.36 20.70
CA VAL A 40 6.15 -14.78 19.57
C VAL A 40 7.62 -14.63 19.97
N ASP A 41 8.55 -15.17 19.20
CA ASP A 41 9.98 -15.09 19.52
C ASP A 41 10.60 -13.84 18.87
N LYS A 42 11.06 -12.92 19.73
CA LYS A 42 11.68 -11.66 19.28
C LYS A 42 12.99 -11.89 18.53
N GLU A 43 13.80 -12.87 18.92
CA GLU A 43 15.09 -13.12 18.25
C GLU A 43 14.86 -13.72 16.87
N GLN A 44 13.90 -14.62 16.72
CA GLN A 44 13.50 -15.22 15.44
C GLN A 44 12.88 -14.19 14.50
N LEU A 45 11.99 -13.32 15.00
CA LEU A 45 11.44 -12.19 14.26
C LEU A 45 12.54 -11.32 13.63
N ILE A 46 13.53 -10.92 14.42
CA ILE A 46 14.66 -10.12 13.92
C ILE A 46 15.55 -10.95 12.97
N GLY A 47 15.72 -12.25 13.25
CA GLY A 47 16.43 -13.18 12.37
C GLY A 47 15.80 -13.30 10.98
N HIS A 48 14.48 -13.26 10.88
CA HIS A 48 13.75 -13.22 9.62
C HIS A 48 14.06 -11.94 8.83
N LEU A 49 14.07 -10.76 9.49
CA LEU A 49 14.45 -9.50 8.83
C LEU A 49 15.89 -9.53 8.31
N VAL A 50 16.84 -10.00 9.12
CA VAL A 50 18.25 -10.14 8.71
C VAL A 50 18.38 -11.07 7.50
N THR A 51 17.57 -12.14 7.45
CA THR A 51 17.54 -13.05 6.31
C THR A 51 16.97 -12.36 5.07
N LEU A 52 15.84 -11.66 5.20
CA LEU A 52 15.23 -10.90 4.11
C LEU A 52 16.18 -9.82 3.55
N GLU A 53 16.92 -9.11 4.41
CA GLU A 53 17.94 -8.15 3.98
C GLU A 53 19.09 -8.86 3.24
N GLY A 54 19.60 -9.95 3.79
CA GLY A 54 20.70 -10.71 3.20
C GLY A 54 20.37 -11.26 1.81
N LEU A 55 19.10 -11.62 1.57
CA LEU A 55 18.59 -12.06 0.27
C LEU A 55 18.37 -10.91 -0.73
N ALA A 56 18.29 -9.66 -0.23
CA ALA A 56 17.97 -8.46 -0.99
C ALA A 56 19.11 -7.43 -1.12
N SER A 57 20.23 -7.65 -0.43
CA SER A 57 21.35 -6.70 -0.35
C SER A 57 22.09 -6.58 -1.68
N ARG A 58 22.42 -5.35 -2.09
CA ARG A 58 23.20 -5.08 -3.31
C ARG A 58 24.52 -5.85 -3.32
N THR A 59 24.81 -6.51 -4.43
CA THR A 59 26.08 -7.22 -4.62
C THR A 59 27.23 -6.22 -4.79
N THR A 60 28.46 -6.67 -4.52
CA THR A 60 29.68 -5.83 -4.59
C THR A 60 29.99 -5.26 -5.98
N ASP A 61 29.36 -5.78 -7.03
CA ASP A 61 29.41 -5.25 -8.40
C ASP A 61 28.34 -4.19 -8.70
N GLY A 62 27.57 -3.77 -7.69
CA GLY A 62 26.61 -2.66 -7.76
C GLY A 62 25.28 -3.01 -8.43
N LYS A 63 25.05 -4.28 -8.79
CA LYS A 63 23.75 -4.72 -9.32
C LYS A 63 22.74 -4.80 -8.18
N SER A 64 21.60 -4.15 -8.37
CA SER A 64 20.47 -4.26 -7.46
C SER A 64 19.93 -5.69 -7.49
N ILE A 65 19.84 -6.32 -6.33
CA ILE A 65 19.03 -7.52 -6.10
C ILE A 65 18.00 -7.23 -5.01
N THR A 66 17.49 -5.99 -4.88
CA THR A 66 16.45 -5.64 -3.89
C THR A 66 15.22 -6.51 -4.05
N ARG A 67 14.23 -6.41 -3.16
CA ARG A 67 12.99 -7.17 -3.30
C ARG A 67 11.99 -6.53 -4.27
N ALA A 68 12.39 -5.57 -5.10
CA ALA A 68 11.49 -5.05 -6.13
C ALA A 68 10.89 -6.17 -6.99
N ALA A 69 9.60 -6.07 -7.30
CA ALA A 69 8.89 -7.12 -7.99
C ALA A 69 9.59 -7.51 -9.31
N GLY A 70 9.79 -8.82 -9.50
CA GLY A 70 10.48 -9.37 -10.67
C GLY A 70 12.01 -9.35 -10.62
N THR A 71 12.63 -8.92 -9.52
CA THR A 71 14.09 -9.05 -9.33
C THR A 71 14.46 -10.43 -8.77
N LEU A 72 15.77 -10.71 -8.76
CA LEU A 72 16.32 -11.89 -8.09
C LEU A 72 16.12 -11.85 -6.57
N GLY A 73 16.14 -10.68 -5.94
CA GLY A 73 15.90 -10.55 -4.50
C GLY A 73 14.49 -10.94 -4.12
N TYR A 74 13.50 -10.49 -4.90
CA TYR A 74 12.12 -10.91 -4.72
C TYR A 74 12.00 -12.43 -4.83
N GLN A 75 12.58 -13.03 -5.88
CA GLN A 75 12.59 -14.48 -6.05
C GLN A 75 13.22 -15.20 -4.85
N ASN A 76 14.41 -14.79 -4.41
CA ASN A 76 15.08 -15.40 -3.25
C ASN A 76 14.22 -15.32 -1.98
N SER A 77 13.58 -14.17 -1.75
CA SER A 77 12.68 -13.98 -0.61
C SER A 77 11.43 -14.86 -0.73
N THR A 78 10.86 -15.02 -1.93
CA THR A 78 9.73 -15.95 -2.13
C THR A 78 10.13 -17.39 -1.80
N GLU A 79 11.30 -17.83 -2.25
CA GLU A 79 11.82 -19.17 -1.96
C GLU A 79 12.03 -19.39 -0.46
N PHE A 80 12.53 -18.38 0.26
CA PHE A 80 12.70 -18.41 1.71
C PHE A 80 11.36 -18.53 2.45
N ILE A 81 10.36 -17.72 2.10
CA ILE A 81 9.01 -17.79 2.70
C ILE A 81 8.37 -19.16 2.43
N ILE A 82 8.39 -19.61 1.17
CA ILE A 82 7.80 -20.89 0.76
C ILE A 82 8.46 -22.06 1.50
N ALA A 83 9.80 -22.07 1.59
CA ALA A 83 10.54 -23.12 2.27
C ALA A 83 10.18 -23.17 3.77
N THR A 84 10.18 -22.01 4.43
CA THR A 84 9.86 -21.89 5.85
C THR A 84 8.43 -22.35 6.13
N MET A 85 7.45 -21.88 5.36
CA MET A 85 6.04 -22.25 5.54
C MET A 85 5.80 -23.75 5.31
N LYS A 86 6.44 -24.36 4.30
CA LYS A 86 6.36 -25.81 4.04
C LYS A 86 7.02 -26.63 5.15
N GLU A 87 8.15 -26.19 5.67
CA GLU A 87 8.84 -26.85 6.80
C GLU A 87 7.95 -26.87 8.06
N ARG A 88 7.14 -25.83 8.25
CA ARG A 88 6.14 -25.73 9.33
C ARG A 88 4.78 -26.38 9.01
N GLY A 89 4.69 -27.13 7.90
CA GLY A 89 3.51 -27.94 7.58
C GLY A 89 2.30 -27.17 7.03
N PHE A 90 2.49 -25.91 6.63
CA PHE A 90 1.45 -25.14 5.94
C PHE A 90 1.24 -25.64 4.51
N ILE A 91 0.01 -25.49 4.00
CA ILE A 91 -0.33 -25.74 2.60
C ILE A 91 0.00 -24.48 1.82
N VAL A 92 1.07 -24.51 1.04
CA VAL A 92 1.57 -23.35 0.30
C VAL A 92 1.20 -23.45 -1.18
N THR A 93 0.63 -22.37 -1.72
CA THR A 93 0.35 -22.18 -3.15
C THR A 93 0.94 -20.85 -3.61
N THR A 94 1.37 -20.78 -4.85
CA THR A 94 1.78 -19.52 -5.49
C THR A 94 0.76 -19.14 -6.56
N GLN A 95 0.61 -17.83 -6.77
CA GLN A 95 -0.23 -17.27 -7.82
C GLN A 95 0.65 -16.39 -8.70
N GLU A 96 1.09 -16.94 -9.82
CA GLU A 96 1.91 -16.24 -10.82
C GLU A 96 1.04 -15.34 -11.71
N PHE A 97 1.60 -14.20 -12.12
CA PHE A 97 1.00 -13.29 -13.09
C PHE A 97 2.08 -12.46 -13.81
N ASP A 98 1.73 -11.99 -15.02
CA ASP A 98 2.57 -11.08 -15.79
C ASP A 98 2.56 -9.69 -15.16
N PHE A 99 3.74 -9.10 -15.01
CA PHE A 99 3.96 -7.79 -14.41
C PHE A 99 4.90 -6.96 -15.28
N ARG A 100 4.54 -5.72 -15.57
CA ARG A 100 5.43 -4.78 -16.27
C ARG A 100 6.35 -4.13 -15.25
N ALA A 101 7.56 -4.64 -15.09
CA ALA A 101 8.55 -4.06 -14.21
C ALA A 101 9.15 -2.79 -14.81
N TRP A 102 9.03 -1.69 -14.08
CA TRP A 102 9.58 -0.39 -14.46
C TRP A 102 10.51 0.17 -13.38
N GLU A 103 11.68 0.66 -13.78
CA GLU A 103 12.67 1.25 -12.88
C GLU A 103 13.39 2.42 -13.56
N GLU A 104 13.52 3.56 -12.87
CA GLU A 104 14.44 4.61 -13.27
C GLU A 104 15.89 4.22 -12.95
N LEU A 105 16.71 4.11 -13.98
CA LEU A 105 18.13 3.75 -13.87
C LEU A 105 19.01 4.99 -13.64
N PRO A 106 20.22 4.82 -13.08
CA PRO A 106 21.17 5.92 -12.93
C PRO A 106 21.47 6.65 -14.24
N GLY A 107 21.67 7.96 -14.13
CA GLY A 107 22.07 8.82 -15.26
C GLY A 107 20.94 9.60 -15.92
N THR A 108 19.70 9.50 -15.42
CA THR A 108 18.62 10.41 -15.79
C THR A 108 18.99 11.86 -15.44
N LYS A 109 18.83 12.77 -16.40
CA LYS A 109 19.19 14.20 -16.29
C LYS A 109 18.20 15.05 -17.06
N ALA A 110 17.88 16.20 -16.51
CA ALA A 110 17.11 17.24 -17.18
C ALA A 110 17.87 18.56 -17.11
N LYS A 111 17.87 19.29 -18.21
CA LYS A 111 18.42 20.65 -18.32
C LYS A 111 17.39 21.51 -19.02
N VAL A 112 17.07 22.66 -18.46
CA VAL A 112 16.18 23.64 -19.09
C VAL A 112 16.91 24.96 -19.13
N ASP A 113 16.93 25.60 -20.29
CA ASP A 113 17.53 26.91 -20.49
C ASP A 113 19.01 26.99 -20.05
N GLY A 114 19.76 25.91 -20.30
CA GLY A 114 21.16 25.81 -19.90
C GLY A 114 21.40 25.51 -18.41
N LYS A 115 20.36 25.53 -17.57
CA LYS A 115 20.43 25.18 -16.14
C LYS A 115 20.18 23.67 -15.95
N ASP A 116 21.14 22.99 -15.33
CA ASP A 116 20.95 21.61 -14.86
C ASP A 116 19.92 21.59 -13.73
N LEU A 117 18.91 20.73 -13.85
CA LEU A 117 17.88 20.53 -12.83
C LEU A 117 18.29 19.43 -11.86
N VAL A 118 17.88 19.56 -10.60
CA VAL A 118 18.12 18.57 -9.55
C VAL A 118 16.98 17.55 -9.53
N SER A 119 17.30 16.26 -9.70
CA SER A 119 16.34 15.16 -9.56
C SER A 119 16.04 14.87 -8.08
N THR A 120 14.80 14.47 -7.75
CA THR A 120 14.43 13.97 -6.42
C THR A 120 15.32 12.81 -5.95
N LYS A 121 15.76 11.92 -6.86
CA LYS A 121 16.66 10.79 -6.53
C LYS A 121 18.10 11.21 -6.19
N ASN A 122 18.50 12.43 -6.57
CA ASN A 122 19.89 12.89 -6.45
C ASN A 122 20.01 14.20 -5.66
N ALA A 123 18.92 14.69 -5.06
CA ALA A 123 18.89 15.93 -4.31
C ALA A 123 19.70 15.77 -3.01
N PRO A 124 20.76 16.58 -2.80
CA PRO A 124 21.45 16.59 -1.51
C PRO A 124 20.55 17.10 -0.38
N ASP A 125 20.88 16.76 0.86
CA ASP A 125 20.17 17.28 2.03
C ASP A 125 20.10 18.82 2.04
N GLY A 126 18.88 19.34 2.23
CA GLY A 126 18.62 20.78 2.23
C GLY A 126 18.58 21.44 0.85
N VAL A 127 18.68 20.66 -0.23
CA VAL A 127 18.48 21.14 -1.60
C VAL A 127 17.10 20.73 -2.08
N GLU A 128 16.28 21.72 -2.42
CA GLU A 128 14.97 21.48 -3.02
C GLU A 128 15.15 20.85 -4.41
N ALA A 129 14.51 19.70 -4.64
CA ALA A 129 14.50 19.06 -5.94
C ALA A 129 13.77 19.93 -6.97
N ASP A 130 14.19 19.83 -8.23
CA ASP A 130 13.57 20.54 -9.35
C ASP A 130 12.58 19.63 -10.13
N PHE A 131 12.88 18.34 -10.25
CA PHE A 131 12.07 17.40 -11.02
C PHE A 131 12.10 15.96 -10.49
N ALA A 132 11.10 15.17 -10.88
CA ALA A 132 11.05 13.71 -10.72
C ALA A 132 10.65 13.07 -12.05
N LEU A 133 11.18 11.88 -12.36
CA LEU A 133 10.68 11.09 -13.48
C LEU A 133 9.39 10.40 -13.06
N MET A 134 8.34 10.47 -13.88
CA MET A 134 7.09 9.77 -13.54
C MET A 134 7.24 8.26 -13.72
N SER A 135 6.69 7.47 -12.80
CA SER A 135 6.70 6.01 -12.94
C SER A 135 5.99 5.57 -14.21
N TYR A 136 6.52 4.54 -14.88
CA TYR A 136 6.11 4.10 -16.22
C TYR A 136 6.33 5.12 -17.36
N SER A 137 7.08 6.20 -17.11
CA SER A 137 7.54 7.11 -18.16
C SER A 137 8.39 6.37 -19.20
N GLY A 138 8.34 6.86 -20.45
CA GLY A 138 9.23 6.40 -21.51
C GLY A 138 10.70 6.85 -21.35
N LYS A 139 11.58 6.25 -22.15
CA LYS A 139 13.03 6.51 -22.18
C LYS A 139 13.43 7.46 -23.30
N THR A 140 14.60 8.07 -23.19
CA THR A 140 15.24 8.70 -24.35
C THR A 140 16.22 7.74 -25.03
N ASN A 141 16.29 7.79 -26.36
CA ASN A 141 17.30 7.04 -27.13
C ASN A 141 18.58 7.88 -27.30
N GLY A 142 19.18 8.28 -26.17
CA GLY A 142 20.26 9.28 -26.11
C GLY A 142 19.77 10.63 -25.60
N GLN A 143 20.50 11.71 -25.88
CA GLN A 143 20.06 13.06 -25.52
C GLN A 143 18.91 13.49 -26.42
N LEU A 144 17.81 13.96 -25.81
CA LEU A 144 16.67 14.55 -26.47
C LEU A 144 16.71 16.06 -26.23
N ASP A 145 16.80 16.85 -27.30
CA ASP A 145 16.74 18.30 -27.25
C ASP A 145 15.43 18.79 -27.88
N GLY A 146 14.74 19.72 -27.23
CA GLY A 146 13.48 20.27 -27.74
C GLY A 146 13.13 21.63 -27.16
N GLU A 147 12.39 22.43 -27.92
CA GLU A 147 11.78 23.67 -27.44
C GLU A 147 10.60 23.32 -26.51
N LEU A 148 10.45 24.06 -25.42
CA LEU A 148 9.27 23.97 -24.56
C LEU A 148 8.07 24.63 -25.24
N ALA A 149 6.94 23.92 -25.24
CA ALA A 149 5.68 24.42 -25.77
C ALA A 149 4.57 24.25 -24.72
N PHE A 150 4.06 25.38 -24.22
CA PHE A 150 2.96 25.40 -23.27
C PHE A 150 1.62 25.10 -23.97
N VAL A 151 0.91 24.11 -23.43
CA VAL A 151 -0.40 23.68 -23.95
C VAL A 151 -1.43 24.79 -23.71
N THR A 152 -1.62 25.25 -22.47
CA THR A 152 -2.39 26.46 -22.21
C THR A 152 -1.56 27.75 -22.41
N PRO A 153 -1.98 28.68 -23.30
CA PRO A 153 -1.24 29.90 -23.63
C PRO A 153 -1.48 31.10 -22.69
N ASP A 154 -2.44 31.04 -21.76
CA ASP A 154 -2.86 32.17 -20.92
C ASP A 154 -2.86 31.84 -19.42
N PHE A 155 -1.85 31.07 -18.97
CA PHE A 155 -1.71 30.70 -17.57
C PHE A 155 -1.76 31.89 -16.62
N ARG A 156 -2.56 31.71 -15.56
CA ARG A 156 -2.77 32.66 -14.47
C ARG A 156 -2.16 32.10 -13.19
N PHE A 157 -0.88 32.38 -12.96
CA PHE A 157 -0.19 31.92 -11.74
C PHE A 157 -0.70 32.62 -10.46
N ASP A 158 -1.48 33.70 -10.60
CA ASP A 158 -2.21 34.37 -9.51
C ASP A 158 -3.57 33.72 -9.20
N ALA A 159 -4.04 32.82 -10.06
CA ALA A 159 -5.26 32.03 -9.91
C ALA A 159 -4.99 30.59 -10.39
N PRO A 160 -4.25 29.79 -9.61
CA PRO A 160 -3.75 28.47 -10.04
C PRO A 160 -4.82 27.43 -10.42
N ASP A 161 -6.08 27.65 -10.03
CA ASP A 161 -7.23 26.82 -10.44
C ASP A 161 -7.93 27.33 -11.72
N TYR A 162 -7.41 28.38 -12.36
CA TYR A 162 -8.02 29.02 -13.54
C TYR A 162 -8.21 28.06 -14.71
N ASP A 163 -7.25 27.16 -14.91
CA ASP A 163 -7.35 26.06 -15.87
C ASP A 163 -6.87 24.76 -15.22
N SER A 164 -7.69 24.22 -14.32
CA SER A 164 -7.40 22.92 -13.72
C SER A 164 -7.44 21.77 -14.73
N THR A 165 -7.93 21.97 -15.95
CA THR A 165 -8.13 20.92 -16.96
C THR A 165 -7.06 20.88 -18.04
N ASP A 166 -5.99 21.68 -17.94
CA ASP A 166 -4.94 21.77 -18.98
C ASP A 166 -4.41 20.39 -19.42
N GLY A 167 -4.58 20.08 -20.71
CA GLY A 167 -4.12 18.83 -21.33
C GLY A 167 -5.01 17.61 -21.07
N CYS A 168 -6.15 17.78 -20.40
CA CYS A 168 -7.11 16.71 -20.13
C CYS A 168 -7.91 16.35 -21.37
N GLU A 169 -8.25 17.33 -22.19
CA GLU A 169 -8.98 17.15 -23.42
C GLU A 169 -8.02 17.19 -24.62
N VAL A 170 -8.29 16.32 -25.61
CA VAL A 170 -7.56 16.35 -26.90
C VAL A 170 -7.64 17.75 -27.55
N THR A 171 -8.70 18.50 -27.28
CA THR A 171 -8.91 19.84 -27.83
C THR A 171 -7.95 20.89 -27.29
N ASP A 172 -7.30 20.67 -26.15
CA ASP A 172 -6.36 21.63 -25.55
C ASP A 172 -5.10 21.80 -26.41
N PHE A 173 -4.82 20.77 -27.21
CA PHE A 173 -3.68 20.72 -28.14
C PHE A 173 -4.01 21.34 -29.50
N ASN A 174 -5.25 21.76 -29.75
CA ASN A 174 -5.66 22.32 -31.04
C ASN A 174 -4.92 23.62 -31.36
N GLY A 175 -4.34 23.69 -32.56
CA GLY A 175 -3.60 24.88 -33.01
C GLY A 175 -2.22 25.06 -32.38
N LYS A 176 -1.75 24.08 -31.61
CA LYS A 176 -0.39 24.03 -31.06
C LYS A 176 0.50 23.16 -31.96
N ASP A 177 1.68 23.67 -32.30
CA ASP A 177 2.71 22.87 -32.96
C ASP A 177 3.60 22.22 -31.91
N LEU A 178 3.37 20.95 -31.64
CA LEU A 178 4.16 20.15 -30.71
C LEU A 178 5.16 19.21 -31.41
N THR A 179 5.22 19.24 -32.74
CA THR A 179 6.06 18.31 -33.50
C THR A 179 7.54 18.53 -33.16
N GLY A 180 8.16 17.56 -32.51
CA GLY A 180 9.57 17.68 -32.09
C GLY A 180 9.79 18.61 -30.89
N LYS A 181 8.71 19.02 -30.20
CA LYS A 181 8.76 19.89 -29.01
C LYS A 181 8.45 19.11 -27.75
N ILE A 182 8.74 19.74 -26.61
CA ILE A 182 8.46 19.22 -25.28
C ILE A 182 7.23 19.95 -24.76
N ALA A 183 6.14 19.21 -24.52
CA ALA A 183 4.92 19.78 -24.01
C ALA A 183 5.09 20.16 -22.53
N VAL A 184 4.63 21.35 -22.14
CA VAL A 184 4.59 21.79 -20.75
C VAL A 184 3.14 21.95 -20.34
N ILE A 185 2.75 21.23 -19.28
CA ILE A 185 1.36 21.06 -18.85
C ILE A 185 1.27 21.31 -17.33
N GLN A 186 0.21 21.97 -16.86
CA GLN A 186 -0.05 22.12 -15.43
C GLN A 186 -0.75 20.89 -14.87
N ARG A 187 -0.38 20.48 -13.65
CA ARG A 187 -1.12 19.48 -12.87
C ARG A 187 -2.55 19.96 -12.55
N GLY A 188 -3.52 19.05 -12.66
CA GLY A 188 -4.91 19.26 -12.26
C GLY A 188 -5.90 18.51 -13.15
N GLY A 189 -7.15 18.36 -12.69
CA GLY A 189 -8.34 18.03 -13.50
C GLY A 189 -8.44 16.60 -14.06
N CYS A 190 -7.32 15.94 -14.29
CA CYS A 190 -7.23 14.57 -14.77
C CYS A 190 -5.86 13.95 -14.48
N ALA A 191 -5.82 12.62 -14.56
CA ALA A 191 -4.64 11.79 -14.41
C ALA A 191 -3.45 12.21 -15.30
N PHE A 192 -2.23 12.04 -14.78
CA PHE A 192 -0.99 12.33 -15.51
C PHE A 192 -0.87 11.54 -16.80
N ASN A 193 -1.31 10.28 -16.80
CA ASN A 193 -1.36 9.43 -17.98
C ASN A 193 -2.18 10.06 -19.12
N VAL A 194 -3.33 10.67 -18.80
CA VAL A 194 -4.20 11.32 -19.80
C VAL A 194 -3.47 12.50 -20.44
N LYS A 195 -2.87 13.37 -19.63
CA LYS A 195 -2.10 14.54 -20.10
C LYS A 195 -0.94 14.10 -21.01
N ALA A 196 -0.15 13.13 -20.55
CA ALA A 196 1.02 12.64 -21.28
C ALA A 196 0.62 11.92 -22.58
N PHE A 197 -0.46 11.13 -22.57
CA PHE A 197 -0.98 10.44 -23.75
C PHE A 197 -1.53 11.41 -24.79
N ASN A 198 -2.27 12.44 -24.37
CA ASN A 198 -2.77 13.47 -25.28
C ASN A 198 -1.61 14.25 -25.93
N ALA A 199 -0.60 14.64 -25.14
CA ALA A 199 0.59 15.33 -25.64
C ALA A 199 1.39 14.49 -26.65
N GLN A 200 1.57 13.20 -26.37
CA GLN A 200 2.19 12.25 -27.29
C GLN A 200 1.43 12.19 -28.62
N ASN A 201 0.10 12.06 -28.57
CA ASN A 201 -0.75 11.99 -29.77
C ASN A 201 -0.75 13.31 -30.55
N ALA A 202 -0.51 14.44 -29.88
CA ALA A 202 -0.34 15.75 -30.51
C ALA A 202 1.07 15.97 -31.11
N GLY A 203 2.00 15.02 -30.96
CA GLY A 203 3.32 15.03 -31.59
C GLY A 203 4.49 15.46 -30.70
N ALA A 204 4.24 15.67 -29.40
CA ALA A 204 5.31 15.98 -28.44
C ALA A 204 6.30 14.83 -28.32
N THR A 205 7.58 15.16 -28.10
CA THR A 205 8.65 14.17 -27.90
C THR A 205 8.97 13.91 -26.43
N ALA A 206 8.50 14.77 -25.52
CA ALA A 206 8.51 14.57 -24.07
C ALA A 206 7.46 15.50 -23.43
N VAL A 207 7.18 15.27 -22.14
CA VAL A 207 6.23 16.07 -21.35
C VAL A 207 6.86 16.50 -20.03
N LEU A 208 6.69 17.77 -19.68
CA LEU A 208 6.99 18.33 -18.35
C LEU A 208 5.68 18.75 -17.70
N ILE A 209 5.31 18.11 -16.60
CA ILE A 209 4.10 18.43 -15.84
C ILE A 209 4.50 19.18 -14.56
N PHE A 210 4.21 20.48 -14.47
CA PHE A 210 4.54 21.27 -13.27
C PHE A 210 3.38 21.29 -12.27
N ASN A 211 3.69 21.44 -10.98
CA ASN A 211 2.69 21.40 -9.90
C ASN A 211 1.69 22.58 -10.01
N GLN A 212 0.56 22.49 -9.31
CA GLN A 212 -0.59 23.38 -9.52
C GLN A 212 -0.45 24.73 -8.81
N GLY A 213 0.15 24.79 -7.62
CA GLY A 213 0.42 26.02 -6.86
C GLY A 213 -0.72 26.56 -5.99
N ASN A 214 -1.84 25.84 -5.88
CA ASN A 214 -3.07 26.27 -5.19
C ASN A 214 -3.10 26.07 -3.65
N GLY A 215 -2.03 25.51 -3.06
CA GLY A 215 -1.94 25.28 -1.61
C GLY A 215 -0.53 24.94 -1.14
N GLU A 216 -0.37 24.81 0.18
CA GLU A 216 0.79 24.10 0.77
C GLU A 216 0.76 22.62 0.29
N GLY A 217 1.92 22.01 0.05
CA GLY A 217 2.06 20.71 -0.65
C GLY A 217 1.90 20.76 -2.20
N ARG A 218 1.17 21.73 -2.75
CA ARG A 218 0.94 21.85 -4.21
C ARG A 218 1.97 22.71 -4.94
N LYS A 219 3.12 22.98 -4.33
CA LYS A 219 4.21 23.80 -4.92
C LYS A 219 5.48 23.01 -5.21
N SER A 220 5.71 21.93 -4.48
CA SER A 220 6.88 21.04 -4.59
C SER A 220 6.88 20.26 -5.90
N VAL A 221 7.90 19.43 -6.13
CA VAL A 221 7.99 18.57 -7.32
C VAL A 221 6.78 17.65 -7.42
N VAL A 222 6.26 17.45 -8.63
CA VAL A 222 5.26 16.41 -8.89
C VAL A 222 5.98 15.08 -9.06
N ASN A 223 5.71 14.12 -8.18
CA ASN A 223 6.17 12.73 -8.34
C ASN A 223 4.97 11.83 -8.66
N GLY A 224 4.62 11.72 -9.94
CA GLY A 224 3.42 11.00 -10.40
C GLY A 224 3.73 9.64 -11.04
N THR A 225 2.71 8.81 -11.23
CA THR A 225 2.79 7.63 -12.11
C THR A 225 1.95 7.83 -13.37
N LEU A 226 2.33 7.17 -14.46
CA LEU A 226 1.48 7.05 -15.65
C LEU A 226 0.60 5.78 -15.62
N SER A 227 0.67 5.00 -14.54
CA SER A 227 0.11 3.64 -14.42
C SER A 227 0.84 2.60 -15.28
N SER A 228 0.90 1.36 -14.79
CA SER A 228 1.50 0.21 -15.49
C SER A 228 0.86 -0.07 -16.85
N THR A 229 -0.41 0.32 -17.01
CA THR A 229 -1.20 0.15 -18.23
C THR A 229 -0.97 1.25 -19.28
N THR A 230 -0.09 2.21 -19.01
CA THR A 230 0.14 3.34 -19.93
C THR A 230 0.62 2.91 -21.31
N GLN A 231 0.11 3.61 -22.33
CA GLN A 231 0.58 3.57 -23.71
C GLN A 231 1.53 4.73 -24.06
N VAL A 232 1.89 5.55 -23.06
CA VAL A 232 2.88 6.61 -23.23
C VAL A 232 4.25 5.99 -23.38
N THR A 233 4.96 6.41 -24.42
CA THR A 233 6.31 5.95 -24.79
C THR A 233 7.35 7.07 -24.77
N ILE A 234 6.89 8.32 -24.71
CA ILE A 234 7.74 9.50 -24.53
C ILE A 234 8.08 9.72 -23.05
N PRO A 235 9.21 10.38 -22.73
CA PRO A 235 9.52 10.72 -21.36
C PRO A 235 8.51 11.73 -20.76
N ALA A 236 8.08 11.48 -19.53
CA ALA A 236 7.22 12.35 -18.74
C ALA A 236 7.87 12.65 -17.38
N LEU A 237 8.16 13.92 -17.11
CA LEU A 237 8.78 14.36 -15.86
C LEU A 237 7.82 15.30 -15.14
N GLY A 238 7.74 15.19 -13.82
CA GLY A 238 7.09 16.17 -12.98
C GLY A 238 8.06 17.24 -12.50
N ALA A 239 7.59 18.48 -12.31
CA ALA A 239 8.39 19.62 -11.88
C ALA A 239 7.67 20.45 -10.81
N ARG A 240 8.43 21.23 -10.04
CA ARG A 240 7.87 22.16 -9.06
C ARG A 240 7.20 23.37 -9.71
N PHE A 241 6.23 23.97 -9.02
CA PHE A 241 5.41 25.08 -9.54
C PHE A 241 6.25 26.29 -9.98
N SER A 242 7.26 26.67 -9.19
CA SER A 242 8.12 27.82 -9.46
C SER A 242 8.88 27.70 -10.79
N LEU A 243 9.32 26.50 -11.16
CA LEU A 243 9.99 26.27 -12.44
C LEU A 243 9.02 26.43 -13.62
N GLY A 244 7.81 25.87 -13.51
CA GLY A 244 6.77 26.05 -14.53
C GLY A 244 6.47 27.54 -14.77
N GLN A 245 6.40 28.32 -13.67
CA GLN A 245 6.21 29.77 -13.73
C GLN A 245 7.38 30.49 -14.43
N ASP A 246 8.62 30.17 -14.06
CA ASP A 246 9.81 30.78 -14.65
C ASP A 246 9.91 30.46 -16.15
N TRP A 247 9.69 29.20 -16.53
CA TRP A 247 9.70 28.76 -17.94
C TRP A 247 8.60 29.46 -18.75
N TYR A 248 7.40 29.58 -18.19
CA TYR A 248 6.28 30.24 -18.86
C TYR A 248 6.58 31.72 -19.09
N ASN A 249 6.98 32.45 -18.05
CA ASN A 249 7.31 33.86 -18.13
C ASN A 249 8.40 34.14 -19.18
N LYS A 250 9.42 33.27 -19.22
CA LYS A 250 10.50 33.37 -20.20
C LYS A 250 10.01 33.11 -21.63
N SER A 251 9.16 32.10 -21.81
CA SER A 251 8.60 31.72 -23.12
C SER A 251 7.77 32.83 -23.80
N GLN A 252 7.29 33.81 -23.03
CA GLN A 252 6.55 34.96 -23.58
C GLN A 252 7.43 35.91 -24.40
N SER A 253 8.75 35.89 -24.18
CA SER A 253 9.70 36.80 -24.85
C SER A 253 10.81 36.11 -25.62
N GLU A 254 11.12 34.85 -25.32
CA GLU A 254 12.22 34.12 -25.94
C GLU A 254 11.97 32.61 -25.97
N LEU A 255 12.76 31.88 -26.77
CA LEU A 255 12.67 30.42 -26.85
C LEU A 255 13.30 29.79 -25.61
N VAL A 256 12.57 28.85 -24.99
CA VAL A 256 13.07 28.06 -23.86
C VAL A 256 13.33 26.65 -24.36
N ASN A 257 14.57 26.18 -24.29
CA ASN A 257 14.96 24.84 -24.74
C ASN A 257 15.24 23.93 -23.55
N ALA A 258 14.98 22.64 -23.71
CA ALA A 258 15.35 21.63 -22.74
C ALA A 258 16.14 20.48 -23.39
N SER A 259 17.02 19.89 -22.59
CA SER A 259 17.79 18.69 -22.93
C SER A 259 17.50 17.62 -21.88
N LEU A 260 16.99 16.47 -22.32
CA LEU A 260 16.61 15.35 -21.47
C LEU A 260 17.46 14.12 -21.82
N LEU A 261 17.91 13.42 -20.78
CA LEU A 261 18.44 12.07 -20.87
C LEU A 261 17.68 11.24 -19.85
N VAL A 262 16.89 10.27 -20.28
CA VAL A 262 16.06 9.44 -19.40
C VAL A 262 16.42 7.99 -19.59
N ASN A 263 16.95 7.39 -18.53
CA ASN A 263 17.36 5.99 -18.50
C ASN A 263 16.38 5.21 -17.63
N ILE A 264 15.78 4.18 -18.21
CA ILE A 264 14.86 3.28 -17.50
C ILE A 264 15.11 1.83 -17.91
N LYS A 265 14.61 0.94 -17.06
CA LYS A 265 14.28 -0.43 -17.39
C LYS A 265 12.75 -0.53 -17.46
N ASP A 266 12.22 -1.15 -18.50
CA ASP A 266 10.79 -1.35 -18.72
C ASP A 266 10.61 -2.70 -19.44
N GLU A 267 10.24 -3.73 -18.68
CA GLU A 267 10.26 -5.13 -19.11
C GLU A 267 9.06 -5.89 -18.53
N ASP A 268 8.44 -6.74 -19.34
CA ASP A 268 7.48 -7.71 -18.84
C ASP A 268 8.21 -8.87 -18.14
N VAL A 269 7.87 -9.10 -16.89
CA VAL A 269 8.42 -10.15 -16.02
C VAL A 269 7.27 -10.95 -15.40
N VAL A 270 7.53 -12.18 -15.01
CA VAL A 270 6.58 -12.96 -14.20
C VAL A 270 6.92 -12.75 -12.73
N THR A 271 5.93 -12.38 -11.93
CA THR A 271 6.03 -12.31 -10.47
C THR A 271 4.94 -13.17 -9.84
N GLN A 272 4.93 -13.33 -8.51
CA GLN A 272 4.00 -14.22 -7.84
C GLN A 272 3.61 -13.78 -6.43
N ASN A 273 2.33 -13.90 -6.10
CA ASN A 273 1.89 -13.90 -4.71
C ASN A 273 2.19 -15.26 -4.07
N ILE A 274 2.43 -15.27 -2.75
CA ILE A 274 2.47 -16.51 -1.95
C ILE A 274 1.26 -16.54 -1.04
N LEU A 275 0.54 -17.65 -1.07
CA LEU A 275 -0.53 -17.96 -0.12
C LEU A 275 -0.14 -19.20 0.68
N ALA A 276 -0.31 -19.15 1.99
CA ALA A 276 -0.05 -20.29 2.85
C ALA A 276 -1.17 -20.48 3.87
N GLU A 277 -1.65 -21.70 4.02
CA GLU A 277 -2.82 -22.01 4.83
C GLU A 277 -2.54 -23.04 5.90
N THR A 278 -3.18 -22.89 7.06
CA THR A 278 -3.17 -23.94 8.08
C THR A 278 -3.80 -25.22 7.52
N PRO A 279 -3.27 -26.42 7.86
CA PRO A 279 -3.82 -27.69 7.40
C PRO A 279 -5.20 -28.00 8.01
N ILE A 280 -5.52 -27.40 9.15
CA ILE A 280 -6.76 -27.57 9.92
C ILE A 280 -7.62 -26.28 9.90
N GLY A 281 -8.81 -26.33 10.50
CA GLY A 281 -9.78 -25.23 10.50
C GLY A 281 -10.76 -25.28 9.32
N ASP A 282 -11.92 -24.63 9.47
CA ASP A 282 -13.01 -24.61 8.50
C ASP A 282 -12.63 -23.81 7.24
N PRO A 283 -12.51 -24.45 6.06
CA PRO A 283 -12.19 -23.75 4.82
C PRO A 283 -13.32 -22.85 4.30
N ALA A 284 -14.52 -22.88 4.91
CA ALA A 284 -15.60 -21.93 4.63
C ALA A 284 -15.50 -20.62 5.43
N GLN A 285 -14.61 -20.57 6.43
CA GLN A 285 -14.35 -19.40 7.29
C GLN A 285 -12.84 -19.13 7.29
N VAL A 286 -12.39 -18.30 6.36
CA VAL A 286 -10.97 -17.94 6.24
C VAL A 286 -10.71 -16.60 6.92
N VAL A 287 -9.88 -16.64 7.97
CA VAL A 287 -9.22 -15.51 8.63
C VAL A 287 -7.93 -15.25 7.86
N MET A 288 -7.89 -14.16 7.10
CA MET A 288 -6.75 -13.85 6.24
C MET A 288 -5.93 -12.72 6.83
N LEU A 289 -4.61 -12.81 6.68
CA LEU A 289 -3.67 -11.73 6.96
C LEU A 289 -2.61 -11.63 5.87
N GLY A 290 -2.12 -10.41 5.62
CA GLY A 290 -1.19 -10.14 4.54
C GLY A 290 -0.20 -9.02 4.83
N ALA A 291 0.92 -9.09 4.14
CA ALA A 291 1.92 -8.05 3.98
C ALA A 291 2.49 -8.18 2.56
N HIS A 292 2.92 -7.10 1.92
CA HIS A 292 3.67 -7.24 0.68
C HIS A 292 5.11 -7.65 0.96
N LEU A 293 5.66 -8.44 0.04
CA LEU A 293 7.03 -8.95 0.14
C LEU A 293 8.02 -8.11 -0.66
N ASP A 294 7.52 -7.43 -1.69
CA ASP A 294 8.36 -6.56 -2.49
C ASP A 294 8.78 -5.31 -1.73
N SER A 295 9.83 -4.68 -2.25
CA SER A 295 10.34 -3.38 -1.80
C SER A 295 10.51 -2.48 -3.00
N VAL A 296 10.75 -1.19 -2.81
CA VAL A 296 11.25 -0.36 -3.90
C VAL A 296 12.64 -0.80 -4.43
N PRO A 297 13.01 -0.42 -5.68
CA PRO A 297 14.34 -0.66 -6.26
C PRO A 297 15.50 0.01 -5.51
N GLU A 298 15.23 1.07 -4.74
CA GLU A 298 16.22 1.89 -4.07
C GLU A 298 16.95 1.12 -2.97
N GLY A 299 16.22 0.43 -2.09
CA GLY A 299 16.73 -0.15 -0.85
C GLY A 299 16.22 -1.56 -0.55
N PRO A 300 16.71 -2.18 0.53
CA PRO A 300 16.32 -3.54 0.91
C PRO A 300 14.91 -3.63 1.53
N GLY A 301 14.28 -2.50 1.89
CA GLY A 301 12.88 -2.45 2.28
C GLY A 301 12.59 -3.17 3.59
N ILE A 302 13.41 -2.98 4.63
CA ILE A 302 13.29 -3.79 5.85
C ILE A 302 12.12 -3.35 6.72
N ASN A 303 11.89 -2.05 6.90
CA ASN A 303 10.63 -1.63 7.48
C ASN A 303 9.50 -1.77 6.48
N ASP A 304 9.77 -1.42 5.22
CA ASP A 304 8.80 -1.39 4.14
C ASP A 304 9.10 -2.42 3.02
N ASN A 305 8.47 -3.60 3.03
CA ASN A 305 7.63 -4.15 4.10
C ASN A 305 8.16 -5.48 4.62
N GLY A 306 9.48 -5.51 4.84
CA GLY A 306 10.14 -6.59 5.56
C GLY A 306 9.53 -6.79 6.96
N SER A 307 9.09 -5.72 7.61
CA SER A 307 8.55 -5.75 8.97
C SER A 307 7.24 -6.53 9.07
N GLY A 308 6.26 -6.24 8.21
CA GLY A 308 5.02 -7.00 8.10
C GLY A 308 5.28 -8.44 7.64
N SER A 309 6.09 -8.61 6.61
CA SER A 309 6.46 -9.93 6.07
C SER A 309 7.10 -10.85 7.10
N ALA A 310 8.03 -10.33 7.92
CA ALA A 310 8.67 -11.08 8.99
C ALA A 310 7.73 -11.34 10.18
N GLY A 311 6.85 -10.38 10.50
CA GLY A 311 5.81 -10.55 11.52
C GLY A 311 4.84 -11.69 11.18
N LEU A 312 4.38 -11.75 9.92
CA LEU A 312 3.58 -12.85 9.41
C LEU A 312 4.29 -14.20 9.54
N LEU A 313 5.57 -14.24 9.15
CA LEU A 313 6.36 -15.47 9.17
C LEU A 313 6.59 -15.98 10.60
N GLU A 314 6.94 -15.09 11.52
CA GLU A 314 7.14 -15.43 12.93
C GLU A 314 5.84 -15.90 13.59
N TYR A 315 4.72 -15.23 13.29
CA TYR A 315 3.42 -15.68 13.79
C TYR A 315 3.06 -17.08 13.24
N ALA A 316 3.30 -17.36 11.96
CA ALA A 316 3.08 -18.68 11.38
C ALA A 316 3.93 -19.76 12.05
N VAL A 317 5.21 -19.48 12.31
CA VAL A 317 6.13 -20.35 13.05
C VAL A 317 5.59 -20.63 14.45
N THR A 318 5.23 -19.57 15.19
CA THR A 318 4.67 -19.67 16.55
C THR A 318 3.38 -20.51 16.56
N LEU A 319 2.47 -20.25 15.63
CA LEU A 319 1.19 -20.97 15.52
C LEU A 319 1.41 -22.47 15.29
N SER A 320 2.38 -22.83 14.46
CA SER A 320 2.76 -24.22 14.18
C SER A 320 3.43 -24.89 15.37
N GLU A 321 4.38 -24.22 16.04
CA GLU A 321 5.15 -24.80 17.15
C GLU A 321 4.28 -25.04 18.39
N LEU A 322 3.27 -24.20 18.61
CA LEU A 322 2.30 -24.35 19.69
C LEU A 322 1.16 -25.33 19.36
N GLU A 323 1.11 -25.87 18.14
CA GLU A 323 0.07 -26.81 17.66
C GLU A 323 -1.36 -26.29 17.92
N VAL A 324 -1.59 -25.00 17.66
CA VAL A 324 -2.85 -24.33 18.01
C VAL A 324 -4.02 -24.95 17.24
N PRO A 325 -5.09 -25.42 17.93
CA PRO A 325 -6.21 -26.09 17.29
C PRO A 325 -7.21 -25.08 16.70
N VAL A 326 -6.79 -24.37 15.65
CA VAL A 326 -7.63 -23.34 15.00
C VAL A 326 -8.96 -23.91 14.50
N LYS A 327 -10.06 -23.21 14.80
CA LYS A 327 -11.41 -23.53 14.35
C LYS A 327 -11.67 -23.01 12.94
N ASN A 328 -11.20 -21.80 12.65
CA ASN A 328 -11.27 -21.17 11.34
C ASN A 328 -9.96 -21.35 10.57
N LYS A 329 -10.03 -21.42 9.25
CA LYS A 329 -8.84 -21.51 8.40
C LYS A 329 -8.04 -20.21 8.52
N VAL A 330 -6.73 -20.29 8.78
CA VAL A 330 -5.86 -19.11 8.73
C VAL A 330 -5.10 -19.12 7.42
N ARG A 331 -5.18 -18.03 6.66
CA ARG A 331 -4.49 -17.85 5.37
C ARG A 331 -3.55 -16.65 5.44
N PHE A 332 -2.27 -16.90 5.27
CA PHE A 332 -1.20 -15.91 5.16
C PHE A 332 -1.01 -15.56 3.69
N ALA A 333 -0.79 -14.29 3.40
CA ALA A 333 -0.47 -13.80 2.07
C ALA A 333 0.78 -12.92 2.08
N TRP A 334 1.67 -13.18 1.13
CA TRP A 334 2.76 -12.28 0.78
C TRP A 334 2.53 -11.78 -0.63
N TRP A 335 2.21 -10.49 -0.74
CA TRP A 335 1.82 -9.86 -2.00
C TRP A 335 3.04 -9.47 -2.83
N ALA A 336 2.86 -9.49 -4.15
CA ALA A 336 3.83 -9.02 -5.12
C ALA A 336 3.42 -7.67 -5.69
N ALA A 337 4.40 -6.82 -6.01
CA ALA A 337 4.18 -5.59 -6.76
C ALA A 337 3.15 -4.65 -6.08
N GLU A 338 3.15 -4.60 -4.75
CA GLU A 338 2.37 -3.59 -4.00
C GLU A 338 2.88 -2.20 -4.34
N GLU A 339 4.20 -2.04 -4.38
CA GLU A 339 4.91 -0.79 -4.63
C GLU A 339 4.57 -0.18 -6.00
N ALA A 340 4.15 -1.05 -6.91
CA ALA A 340 3.74 -0.72 -8.27
C ALA A 340 2.27 -0.30 -8.39
N GLY A 341 1.52 -0.25 -7.28
CA GLY A 341 0.11 0.08 -7.19
C GLY A 341 -0.77 -1.13 -6.87
N LEU A 342 -0.51 -1.83 -5.76
CA LEU A 342 -1.33 -2.92 -5.20
C LEU A 342 -1.55 -4.11 -6.16
N VAL A 343 -0.64 -4.33 -7.12
CA VAL A 343 -0.91 -5.20 -8.27
C VAL A 343 -1.21 -6.64 -7.84
N GLY A 344 -0.46 -7.19 -6.88
CA GLY A 344 -0.63 -8.57 -6.43
C GLY A 344 -1.91 -8.80 -5.65
N SER A 345 -2.24 -7.92 -4.71
CA SER A 345 -3.47 -8.03 -3.92
C SER A 345 -4.71 -7.77 -4.77
N GLU A 346 -4.70 -6.77 -5.67
CA GLU A 346 -5.79 -6.55 -6.62
C GLU A 346 -5.97 -7.72 -7.58
N TYR A 347 -4.87 -8.27 -8.12
CA TYR A 347 -4.94 -9.47 -8.96
C TYR A 347 -5.58 -10.65 -8.22
N TYR A 348 -5.28 -10.83 -6.94
CA TYR A 348 -5.92 -11.84 -6.12
C TYR A 348 -7.41 -11.55 -5.90
N THR A 349 -7.77 -10.33 -5.49
CA THR A 349 -9.16 -10.00 -5.18
C THR A 349 -10.04 -10.02 -6.41
N ASP A 350 -9.58 -9.49 -7.54
CA ASP A 350 -10.37 -9.44 -8.77
C ASP A 350 -10.60 -10.85 -9.34
N ASN A 351 -9.56 -11.70 -9.37
CA ASN A 351 -9.71 -13.08 -9.87
C ASN A 351 -10.48 -14.00 -8.92
N LEU A 352 -10.53 -13.70 -7.61
CA LEU A 352 -11.23 -14.54 -6.63
C LEU A 352 -12.65 -14.06 -6.36
N PHE A 353 -12.83 -12.76 -6.10
CA PHE A 353 -14.09 -12.22 -5.60
C PHE A 353 -15.07 -11.84 -6.69
N GLU A 354 -14.60 -11.36 -7.85
CA GLU A 354 -15.49 -11.06 -8.99
C GLU A 354 -16.28 -12.29 -9.44
N PRO A 355 -15.68 -13.49 -9.62
CA PRO A 355 -16.44 -14.68 -9.96
C PRO A 355 -17.46 -15.10 -8.88
N ILE A 356 -17.14 -14.89 -7.61
CA ILE A 356 -18.04 -15.20 -6.49
C ILE A 356 -19.22 -14.21 -6.49
N TYR A 357 -18.97 -12.93 -6.73
CA TYR A 357 -20.02 -11.92 -6.86
C TYR A 357 -20.94 -12.23 -8.04
N ASN A 358 -20.36 -12.55 -9.21
CA ASN A 358 -21.10 -12.96 -10.40
C ASN A 358 -21.95 -14.22 -10.14
N GLN A 359 -21.43 -15.18 -9.37
CA GLN A 359 -22.19 -16.36 -8.95
C GLN A 359 -23.37 -15.96 -8.05
N ALA A 360 -23.16 -15.11 -7.04
CA ALA A 360 -24.22 -14.63 -6.16
C ALA A 360 -25.30 -13.87 -6.95
N GLN A 361 -24.88 -13.01 -7.88
CA GLN A 361 -25.77 -12.26 -8.75
C GLN A 361 -26.63 -13.19 -9.62
N GLN A 362 -26.01 -14.19 -10.25
CA GLN A 362 -26.74 -15.16 -11.07
C GLN A 362 -27.75 -15.96 -10.25
N GLN A 363 -27.39 -16.38 -9.03
CA GLN A 363 -28.32 -17.08 -8.13
C GLN A 363 -29.55 -16.23 -7.81
N ILE A 364 -29.37 -14.95 -7.50
CA ILE A 364 -30.49 -14.04 -7.22
C ILE A 364 -31.32 -13.76 -8.47
N LEU A 365 -30.71 -13.59 -9.64
CA LEU A 365 -31.44 -13.45 -10.90
C LEU A 365 -32.32 -14.67 -11.18
N ASP A 366 -31.78 -15.88 -11.00
CA ASP A 366 -32.51 -17.13 -11.19
C ASP A 366 -33.68 -17.26 -10.18
N GLU A 367 -33.45 -16.93 -8.90
CA GLU A 367 -34.46 -16.93 -7.84
C GLU A 367 -35.61 -15.95 -8.14
N LEU A 368 -35.31 -14.80 -8.74
CA LEU A 368 -36.26 -13.74 -9.08
C LEU A 368 -36.89 -13.90 -10.49
N GLY A 369 -36.39 -14.83 -11.31
CA GLY A 369 -36.82 -15.02 -12.69
C GLY A 369 -36.41 -13.88 -13.64
N LEU A 370 -35.33 -13.16 -13.30
CA LEU A 370 -34.75 -12.07 -14.09
C LEU A 370 -33.65 -12.61 -15.02
N LYS A 371 -33.34 -11.86 -16.10
CA LYS A 371 -32.31 -12.28 -17.07
C LYS A 371 -31.12 -11.35 -17.14
N ASN A 372 -31.32 -10.06 -16.87
CA ASN A 372 -30.25 -9.08 -16.93
C ASN A 372 -29.99 -8.47 -15.54
N PRO A 373 -28.73 -8.34 -15.12
CA PRO A 373 -28.36 -7.67 -13.87
C PRO A 373 -28.92 -6.25 -13.75
N GLY A 374 -29.02 -5.51 -14.86
CA GLY A 374 -29.57 -4.16 -14.88
C GLY A 374 -31.07 -4.05 -14.59
N GLU A 375 -31.77 -5.19 -14.43
CA GLU A 375 -33.17 -5.24 -13.99
C GLU A 375 -33.30 -5.23 -12.45
N LEU A 376 -32.21 -5.43 -11.71
CA LEU A 376 -32.23 -5.47 -10.25
C LEU A 376 -32.52 -4.09 -9.66
N THR A 377 -33.45 -4.02 -8.70
CA THR A 377 -33.62 -2.83 -7.86
C THR A 377 -32.48 -2.71 -6.84
N PRO A 378 -32.23 -1.53 -6.26
CA PRO A 378 -31.21 -1.37 -5.21
C PRO A 378 -31.36 -2.36 -4.04
N GLU A 379 -32.59 -2.68 -3.62
CA GLU A 379 -32.86 -3.66 -2.57
C GLU A 379 -32.57 -5.09 -3.01
N GLN A 380 -32.73 -5.41 -4.30
CA GLN A 380 -32.36 -6.72 -4.85
C GLN A 380 -30.84 -6.85 -5.00
N VAL A 381 -30.12 -5.75 -5.25
CA VAL A 381 -28.65 -5.73 -5.18
C VAL A 381 -28.17 -6.00 -3.75
N ASP A 382 -28.85 -5.51 -2.72
CA ASP A 382 -28.51 -5.86 -1.33
C ASP A 382 -28.65 -7.37 -1.06
N LEU A 383 -29.59 -8.07 -1.72
CA LEU A 383 -29.69 -9.54 -1.66
C LEU A 383 -28.50 -10.24 -2.33
N VAL A 384 -28.00 -9.68 -3.44
CA VAL A 384 -26.79 -10.16 -4.11
C VAL A 384 -25.59 -10.01 -3.19
N GLU A 385 -25.40 -8.85 -2.59
CA GLU A 385 -24.30 -8.56 -1.67
C GLU A 385 -24.36 -9.48 -0.43
N ALA A 386 -25.53 -9.65 0.17
CA ALA A 386 -25.73 -10.58 1.29
C ALA A 386 -25.41 -12.04 0.90
N ARG A 387 -25.84 -12.47 -0.30
CA ARG A 387 -25.51 -13.79 -0.83
C ARG A 387 -24.01 -13.94 -1.06
N TYR A 388 -23.36 -12.93 -1.65
CA TYR A 388 -21.92 -12.88 -1.87
C TYR A 388 -21.16 -13.02 -0.54
N THR A 389 -21.48 -12.22 0.48
CA THR A 389 -20.84 -12.30 1.80
C THR A 389 -21.03 -13.68 2.44
N HIS A 390 -22.19 -14.31 2.23
CA HIS A 390 -22.46 -15.66 2.73
C HIS A 390 -21.55 -16.71 2.06
N ILE A 391 -21.46 -16.72 0.73
CA ILE A 391 -20.73 -17.75 -0.04
C ILE A 391 -19.23 -17.47 -0.16
N ASN A 392 -18.79 -16.23 0.01
CA ASN A 392 -17.37 -15.88 0.02
C ASN A 392 -16.70 -16.47 1.26
N LYS A 393 -15.66 -17.27 1.07
CA LYS A 393 -14.97 -17.98 2.16
C LYS A 393 -14.01 -17.09 2.93
N VAL A 394 -13.49 -16.03 2.30
CA VAL A 394 -12.67 -15.02 2.98
C VAL A 394 -13.60 -14.10 3.72
N LYS A 395 -13.48 -14.09 5.05
CA LYS A 395 -14.38 -13.33 5.93
C LYS A 395 -13.78 -12.03 6.41
N MET A 396 -12.45 -11.99 6.47
CA MET A 396 -11.70 -10.82 6.89
C MET A 396 -10.29 -10.82 6.31
N TYR A 397 -9.68 -9.64 6.25
CA TYR A 397 -8.28 -9.44 5.87
C TYR A 397 -7.57 -8.48 6.83
N LEU A 398 -6.49 -8.93 7.46
CA LEU A 398 -5.65 -8.13 8.34
C LEU A 398 -4.37 -7.69 7.61
N ASN A 399 -4.17 -6.39 7.47
CA ASN A 399 -3.06 -5.80 6.73
C ASN A 399 -1.93 -5.34 7.66
N PHE A 400 -0.71 -5.73 7.36
CA PHE A 400 0.46 -5.36 8.14
C PHE A 400 1.53 -4.78 7.24
N ASP A 401 1.72 -3.49 7.38
CA ASP A 401 2.60 -2.71 6.54
C ASP A 401 3.33 -1.69 7.40
N MET A 402 4.66 -1.62 7.26
CA MET A 402 5.54 -0.80 8.09
C MET A 402 5.17 -0.83 9.56
N ILE A 403 5.35 -1.97 10.22
CA ILE A 403 5.00 -2.18 11.63
C ILE A 403 6.21 -2.04 12.59
N GLY A 404 7.34 -1.54 12.09
CA GLY A 404 8.60 -1.44 12.83
C GLY A 404 9.33 -0.09 12.74
N SER A 405 8.66 1.01 12.37
CA SER A 405 9.29 2.31 12.10
C SER A 405 10.17 2.82 13.25
N PRO A 406 11.31 3.48 12.97
CA PRO A 406 12.27 3.87 13.99
C PRO A 406 11.72 4.91 14.97
N ASN A 407 10.90 5.85 14.49
CA ASN A 407 10.26 6.92 15.26
C ASN A 407 8.74 6.66 15.42
N TYR A 408 8.36 5.40 15.57
CA TYR A 408 6.99 4.87 15.51
C TYR A 408 5.92 5.61 16.33
N ILE A 409 4.69 5.52 15.84
CA ILE A 409 3.46 5.50 16.63
C ILE A 409 2.90 4.07 16.67
N TYR A 410 1.91 3.77 17.51
CA TYR A 410 1.06 2.59 17.32
C TYR A 410 -0.23 3.00 16.64
N GLY A 411 -0.27 2.88 15.31
CA GLY A 411 -1.44 3.14 14.48
C GLY A 411 -2.36 1.92 14.42
N VAL A 412 -3.65 2.13 14.67
CA VAL A 412 -4.70 1.12 14.47
C VAL A 412 -5.65 1.65 13.40
N MET A 413 -5.90 0.88 12.34
CA MET A 413 -6.85 1.26 11.29
C MET A 413 -8.23 1.55 11.90
N ASP A 414 -8.74 2.75 11.63
CA ASP A 414 -10.07 3.21 12.09
C ASP A 414 -11.15 2.48 11.28
N GLY A 415 -11.72 1.46 11.90
CA GLY A 415 -12.57 0.46 11.25
C GLY A 415 -14.03 0.86 11.15
N ASP A 416 -14.45 1.92 11.86
CA ASP A 416 -15.79 2.51 11.76
C ASP A 416 -15.79 3.95 11.23
N LEU A 417 -14.61 4.49 10.90
CA LEU A 417 -14.37 5.87 10.49
C LEU A 417 -14.80 6.91 11.54
N SER A 418 -14.90 6.53 12.81
CA SER A 418 -15.36 7.44 13.86
C SER A 418 -14.37 8.56 14.18
N ASP A 419 -13.08 8.31 13.96
CA ASP A 419 -11.99 9.21 14.33
C ASP A 419 -11.31 9.89 13.13
N THR A 420 -11.39 9.28 11.94
CA THR A 420 -10.60 9.68 10.76
C THR A 420 -11.44 10.10 9.57
N LYS A 421 -12.78 10.14 9.69
CA LYS A 421 -13.69 10.52 8.60
C LYS A 421 -13.30 11.82 7.89
N ASP A 422 -12.92 12.83 8.67
CA ASP A 422 -12.56 14.17 8.17
C ASP A 422 -11.04 14.34 7.94
N SER A 423 -10.26 13.26 8.08
CA SER A 423 -8.83 13.30 7.82
C SER A 423 -8.55 13.58 6.34
N PRO A 424 -7.60 14.46 6.01
CA PRO A 424 -7.17 14.66 4.62
C PRO A 424 -6.57 13.39 4.01
N ASP A 425 -6.05 12.49 4.84
CA ASP A 425 -5.42 11.22 4.45
C ASP A 425 -6.43 10.10 4.20
N ASN A 426 -7.72 10.34 4.49
CA ASN A 426 -8.77 9.33 4.30
C ASN A 426 -9.27 9.36 2.84
N ALA A 427 -9.10 8.23 2.14
CA ALA A 427 -9.58 8.05 0.78
C ALA A 427 -11.10 7.82 0.73
N TYR A 428 -11.68 7.29 1.81
CA TYR A 428 -13.10 6.97 1.91
C TYR A 428 -13.90 8.18 2.43
N LYS A 429 -14.26 9.11 1.53
CA LYS A 429 -15.08 10.28 1.88
C LYS A 429 -16.58 10.01 1.73
N GLY A 430 -17.38 10.89 2.32
CA GLY A 430 -18.84 10.91 2.15
C GLY A 430 -19.59 9.95 3.09
N ASP A 431 -20.44 9.11 2.52
CA ASP A 431 -21.33 8.18 3.23
C ASP A 431 -20.82 6.72 3.17
N PHE A 432 -19.53 6.51 2.83
CA PHE A 432 -18.92 5.18 2.89
C PHE A 432 -19.10 4.59 4.29
N THR A 433 -19.59 3.36 4.33
CA THR A 433 -19.75 2.58 5.56
C THR A 433 -18.81 1.38 5.44
N PRO A 434 -17.81 1.26 6.32
CA PRO A 434 -16.92 0.11 6.31
C PRO A 434 -17.69 -1.22 6.36
N PRO A 435 -17.16 -2.29 5.73
CA PRO A 435 -17.79 -3.60 5.77
C PRO A 435 -18.07 -4.10 7.19
N TYR A 436 -19.11 -4.92 7.34
CA TYR A 436 -19.47 -5.48 8.63
C TYR A 436 -18.31 -6.30 9.23
N GLY A 437 -17.90 -5.95 10.45
CA GLY A 437 -16.78 -6.59 11.15
C GLY A 437 -15.51 -5.73 11.23
N THR A 438 -15.36 -4.70 10.38
CA THR A 438 -14.17 -3.83 10.38
C THR A 438 -14.00 -3.10 11.74
N SER A 439 -15.08 -2.61 12.35
CA SER A 439 -15.05 -1.99 13.69
C SER A 439 -14.74 -2.98 14.84
N ASP A 440 -15.10 -4.25 14.67
CA ASP A 440 -14.81 -5.30 15.64
C ASP A 440 -13.32 -5.64 15.62
N ILE A 441 -12.71 -5.68 14.43
CA ILE A 441 -11.27 -5.85 14.24
C ILE A 441 -10.49 -4.75 14.94
N GLU A 442 -10.88 -3.49 14.72
CA GLU A 442 -10.31 -2.35 15.43
C GLU A 442 -10.41 -2.52 16.95
N SER A 443 -11.59 -2.88 17.45
CA SER A 443 -11.84 -3.08 18.89
C SER A 443 -10.93 -4.14 19.50
N ILE A 444 -10.67 -5.24 18.79
CA ILE A 444 -9.75 -6.31 19.24
C ILE A 444 -8.29 -5.83 19.29
N PHE A 445 -7.85 -4.97 18.38
CA PHE A 445 -6.53 -4.35 18.48
C PHE A 445 -6.44 -3.36 19.66
N HIS A 446 -7.44 -2.50 19.85
CA HIS A 446 -7.47 -1.59 21.00
C HIS A 446 -7.50 -2.37 22.32
N GLU A 447 -8.21 -3.50 22.39
CA GLU A 447 -8.21 -4.40 23.54
C GLU A 447 -6.78 -4.85 23.88
N PHE A 448 -6.02 -5.31 22.88
CA PHE A 448 -4.63 -5.72 23.06
C PHE A 448 -3.73 -4.57 23.56
N PHE A 449 -3.75 -3.42 22.90
CA PHE A 449 -2.88 -2.30 23.30
C PHE A 449 -3.26 -1.75 24.68
N THR A 450 -4.54 -1.70 25.01
CA THR A 450 -5.03 -1.31 26.33
C THR A 450 -4.54 -2.28 27.42
N ASP A 451 -4.59 -3.60 27.18
CA ASP A 451 -4.05 -4.61 28.10
C ASP A 451 -2.53 -4.46 28.30
N LYS A 452 -1.81 -4.02 27.26
CA LYS A 452 -0.37 -3.76 27.32
C LYS A 452 -0.01 -2.37 27.82
N GLU A 453 -0.99 -1.58 28.27
CA GLU A 453 -0.82 -0.19 28.73
C GLU A 453 -0.16 0.73 27.68
N GLU A 454 -0.36 0.43 26.40
CA GLU A 454 0.16 1.20 25.27
C GLU A 454 -0.92 2.15 24.74
N SER A 455 -0.52 3.36 24.35
CA SER A 455 -1.43 4.26 23.61
C SER A 455 -1.54 3.84 22.15
N THR A 456 -2.63 4.20 21.50
CA THR A 456 -2.82 4.05 20.04
C THR A 456 -3.17 5.39 19.40
N ILE A 457 -2.98 5.48 18.08
CA ILE A 457 -3.44 6.57 17.24
C ILE A 457 -4.35 5.98 16.16
N PRO A 458 -5.52 6.56 15.88
CA PRO A 458 -6.36 6.09 14.79
C PRO A 458 -5.67 6.37 13.45
N GLN A 459 -5.61 5.35 12.60
CA GLN A 459 -5.01 5.40 11.28
C GLN A 459 -6.10 5.60 10.23
N ALA A 460 -5.96 6.68 9.45
CA ALA A 460 -6.85 6.97 8.33
C ALA A 460 -6.70 5.94 7.20
N LEU A 461 -7.81 5.67 6.52
CA LEU A 461 -7.87 4.69 5.45
C LEU A 461 -7.50 5.30 4.09
N SER A 462 -6.21 5.37 3.80
CA SER A 462 -5.63 6.02 2.60
C SER A 462 -5.71 5.26 1.27
N LYS A 463 -6.08 3.97 1.28
CA LYS A 463 -5.92 3.03 0.15
C LYS A 463 -4.48 2.86 -0.37
N ARG A 464 -3.45 3.23 0.41
CA ARG A 464 -2.01 3.07 0.07
C ARG A 464 -1.42 1.70 0.47
N SER A 465 -2.24 0.66 0.67
CA SER A 465 -1.76 -0.67 1.02
C SER A 465 -2.80 -1.74 0.67
N ASP A 466 -2.43 -3.02 0.74
CA ASP A 466 -3.16 -4.15 0.15
C ASP A 466 -4.60 -4.34 0.63
N TYR A 467 -4.97 -3.80 1.80
CA TYR A 467 -6.36 -3.86 2.30
C TYR A 467 -7.37 -3.20 1.36
N ALA A 468 -6.93 -2.27 0.51
CA ALA A 468 -7.81 -1.51 -0.38
C ALA A 468 -8.61 -2.43 -1.32
N GLY A 469 -7.97 -3.45 -1.91
CA GLY A 469 -8.66 -4.42 -2.76
C GLY A 469 -9.71 -5.21 -1.99
N PHE A 470 -9.41 -5.61 -0.75
CA PHE A 470 -10.37 -6.33 0.10
C PHE A 470 -11.55 -5.45 0.51
N ALA A 471 -11.30 -4.18 0.83
CA ALA A 471 -12.30 -3.20 1.18
C ALA A 471 -13.26 -2.92 0.00
N ASP A 472 -12.73 -2.72 -1.21
CA ASP A 472 -13.51 -2.52 -2.43
C ASP A 472 -14.43 -3.74 -2.73
N TRP A 473 -14.01 -4.93 -2.33
CA TRP A 473 -14.78 -6.18 -2.43
C TRP A 473 -15.63 -6.51 -1.19
N GLY A 474 -15.84 -5.54 -0.29
CA GLY A 474 -16.76 -5.67 0.85
C GLY A 474 -16.31 -6.66 1.92
N ILE A 475 -15.02 -6.98 1.99
CA ILE A 475 -14.44 -7.85 3.02
C ILE A 475 -14.08 -7.00 4.23
N ALA A 476 -14.40 -7.48 5.44
CA ALA A 476 -13.98 -6.84 6.68
C ALA A 476 -12.46 -6.73 6.73
N PHE A 477 -11.93 -5.56 7.09
CA PHE A 477 -10.49 -5.35 7.11
C PHE A 477 -10.04 -4.63 8.37
N GLY A 478 -8.74 -4.65 8.62
CA GLY A 478 -8.09 -3.87 9.66
C GLY A 478 -6.60 -4.13 9.62
N GLY A 479 -5.86 -3.51 10.52
CA GLY A 479 -4.41 -3.58 10.44
C GLY A 479 -3.72 -2.63 11.39
N LEU A 480 -2.40 -2.71 11.37
CA LEU A 480 -1.51 -1.90 12.19
C LEU A 480 -0.50 -1.20 11.29
N PHE A 481 -0.07 -0.03 11.74
CA PHE A 481 0.91 0.80 11.05
C PHE A 481 1.73 1.57 12.08
N THR A 482 3.02 1.78 11.80
CA THR A 482 3.88 2.56 12.69
C THR A 482 4.29 3.92 12.15
N GLY A 483 3.80 4.28 10.96
CA GLY A 483 4.07 5.56 10.32
C GLY A 483 5.16 5.49 9.26
N ALA A 484 5.05 6.34 8.25
CA ALA A 484 6.01 6.46 7.15
C ALA A 484 6.60 7.88 7.13
N GLU A 485 6.27 8.68 6.11
CA GLU A 485 6.85 10.00 5.85
C GLU A 485 6.40 11.11 6.83
N LYS A 486 5.25 10.94 7.48
CA LYS A 486 4.67 11.98 8.34
C LYS A 486 5.55 12.28 9.55
N VAL A 487 5.70 13.58 9.82
CA VAL A 487 6.50 14.12 10.91
C VAL A 487 5.81 13.97 12.26
N LYS A 488 6.55 13.46 13.24
CA LYS A 488 6.05 13.23 14.59
C LYS A 488 5.87 14.53 15.37
N THR A 489 4.68 14.68 15.95
CA THR A 489 4.28 15.85 16.74
C THR A 489 4.80 15.80 18.18
N ALA A 490 4.82 16.95 18.87
CA ALA A 490 5.17 17.02 20.28
C ALA A 490 4.28 16.12 21.18
N GLU A 491 3.00 16.02 20.84
CA GLU A 491 2.02 15.21 21.58
C GLU A 491 2.30 13.71 21.40
N GLU A 492 2.66 13.30 20.20
CA GLU A 492 3.06 11.90 19.92
C GLU A 492 4.40 11.56 20.56
N VAL A 493 5.37 12.48 20.60
CA VAL A 493 6.61 12.27 21.35
C VAL A 493 6.32 12.08 22.84
N ALA A 494 5.38 12.82 23.40
CA ALA A 494 4.98 12.63 24.80
C ALA A 494 4.35 11.24 25.06
N LYS A 495 3.70 10.63 24.06
CA LYS A 495 3.07 9.29 24.16
C LYS A 495 4.03 8.14 23.85
N PHE A 496 4.85 8.28 22.81
CA PHE A 496 5.62 7.18 22.21
C PHE A 496 7.15 7.36 22.31
N GLY A 497 7.61 8.52 22.79
CA GLY A 497 9.01 8.92 22.72
C GLY A 497 9.46 9.23 21.29
N GLY A 498 10.77 9.17 21.05
CA GLY A 498 11.36 9.48 19.75
C GLY A 498 11.65 10.97 19.56
N GLU A 499 11.75 11.40 18.31
CA GLU A 499 12.20 12.73 17.92
C GLU A 499 11.04 13.54 17.34
N ILE A 500 10.85 14.76 17.88
CA ILE A 500 9.90 15.75 17.36
C ILE A 500 10.42 16.31 16.05
N ASP A 501 9.53 16.68 15.14
CA ASP A 501 9.88 17.28 13.85
C ASP A 501 10.72 16.36 12.95
N VAL A 502 10.68 15.05 13.23
CA VAL A 502 11.30 13.98 12.44
C VAL A 502 10.22 13.00 11.97
N ALA A 503 10.30 12.53 10.72
CA ALA A 503 9.40 11.53 10.17
C ALA A 503 9.32 10.26 11.04
N TYR A 504 8.19 9.56 11.02
CA TYR A 504 8.07 8.26 11.67
C TYR A 504 9.09 7.25 11.11
N ASP A 505 9.29 7.28 9.79
CA ASP A 505 10.34 6.58 9.07
C ASP A 505 11.03 7.53 8.08
N LYS A 506 12.23 8.00 8.44
CA LYS A 506 13.06 8.87 7.59
C LYS A 506 13.65 8.17 6.37
N CYS A 507 13.64 6.84 6.36
CA CYS A 507 14.22 5.99 5.33
C CYS A 507 13.15 5.31 4.47
N TYR A 508 11.86 5.65 4.65
CA TYR A 508 10.78 5.23 3.77
C TYR A 508 11.18 5.41 2.29
N HIS A 509 11.12 4.33 1.52
CA HIS A 509 11.52 4.24 0.11
C HIS A 509 12.96 4.66 -0.21
N GLN A 510 13.88 4.54 0.75
CA GLN A 510 15.28 4.93 0.60
C GLN A 510 16.23 3.76 0.78
N THR A 511 17.46 3.93 0.28
CA THR A 511 18.54 2.96 0.44
C THR A 511 18.88 2.64 1.90
N CYS A 512 18.51 3.53 2.83
CA CYS A 512 18.78 3.36 4.26
C CYS A 512 17.67 2.59 5.00
N ASP A 513 16.63 2.11 4.32
CA ASP A 513 15.65 1.19 4.92
C ASP A 513 16.22 -0.23 5.05
N ASP A 514 17.23 -0.35 5.89
CA ASP A 514 17.96 -1.57 6.24
C ASP A 514 17.66 -2.02 7.68
N ILE A 515 18.31 -3.09 8.18
CA ILE A 515 18.03 -3.59 9.54
C ILE A 515 18.29 -2.56 10.65
N ASN A 516 19.09 -1.52 10.40
CA ASN A 516 19.33 -0.45 11.35
C ASN A 516 18.20 0.60 11.37
N ASN A 517 17.23 0.50 10.46
CA ASN A 517 16.04 1.35 10.37
C ASN A 517 14.82 0.77 11.11
N ILE A 518 14.99 -0.22 11.99
CA ILE A 518 13.87 -0.86 12.70
C ILE A 518 13.90 -0.56 14.19
N ASN A 519 12.75 -0.18 14.74
CA ASN A 519 12.52 -0.21 16.17
C ASN A 519 12.12 -1.62 16.63
N HIS A 520 13.06 -2.34 17.26
CA HIS A 520 12.84 -3.71 17.72
C HIS A 520 11.72 -3.85 18.77
N SER A 521 11.36 -2.79 19.49
CA SER A 521 10.25 -2.84 20.44
C SER A 521 8.91 -2.67 19.74
N ALA A 522 8.82 -1.74 18.79
CA ALA A 522 7.61 -1.50 18.02
C ALA A 522 7.23 -2.73 17.16
N ILE A 523 8.17 -3.27 16.38
CA ILE A 523 7.91 -4.45 15.54
C ILE A 523 7.49 -5.66 16.38
N TYR A 524 8.14 -5.87 17.53
CA TYR A 524 7.78 -6.97 18.41
C TYR A 524 6.35 -6.79 18.95
N LYS A 525 6.00 -5.61 19.47
CA LYS A 525 4.66 -5.33 20.00
C LYS A 525 3.57 -5.47 18.92
N ASN A 526 3.79 -4.94 17.72
CA ASN A 526 2.84 -5.09 16.61
C ASN A 526 2.72 -6.54 16.15
N THR A 527 3.80 -7.32 16.15
CA THR A 527 3.75 -8.76 15.85
C THR A 527 2.96 -9.52 16.93
N GLN A 528 3.09 -9.12 18.20
CA GLN A 528 2.27 -9.67 19.28
C GLN A 528 0.78 -9.32 19.11
N ALA A 529 0.47 -8.09 18.72
CA ALA A 529 -0.90 -7.63 18.43
C ALA A 529 -1.50 -8.37 17.23
N MET A 530 -0.73 -8.52 16.15
CA MET A 530 -1.07 -9.35 14.98
C MET A 530 -1.41 -10.78 15.39
N ALA A 531 -0.52 -11.42 16.15
CA ALA A 531 -0.70 -12.78 16.62
C ALA A 531 -1.93 -12.91 17.53
N TYR A 532 -2.17 -11.91 18.40
CA TYR A 532 -3.36 -11.86 19.27
C TYR A 532 -4.64 -11.82 18.46
N ALA A 533 -4.82 -10.79 17.62
CA ALA A 533 -6.05 -10.58 16.86
C ALA A 533 -6.32 -11.77 15.92
N THR A 534 -5.30 -12.23 15.18
CA THR A 534 -5.47 -13.34 14.24
C THR A 534 -5.84 -14.64 14.96
N THR A 535 -5.18 -14.94 16.09
CA THR A 535 -5.47 -16.15 16.87
C THR A 535 -6.85 -16.09 17.53
N TYR A 536 -7.27 -14.91 17.99
CA TYR A 536 -8.61 -14.70 18.52
C TYR A 536 -9.65 -15.13 17.47
N TYR A 537 -9.61 -14.57 16.27
CA TYR A 537 -10.53 -14.94 15.20
C TYR A 537 -10.35 -16.39 14.74
N ALA A 538 -9.14 -16.94 14.75
CA ALA A 538 -8.89 -18.33 14.41
C ALA A 538 -9.55 -19.32 15.38
N LEU A 539 -9.71 -18.95 16.66
CA LEU A 539 -10.32 -19.77 17.71
C LEU A 539 -11.81 -19.47 17.97
N SER A 540 -12.31 -18.33 17.49
CA SER A 540 -13.70 -17.91 17.66
C SER A 540 -14.70 -18.81 16.91
N GLU A 541 -15.83 -19.13 17.54
CA GLU A 541 -16.92 -19.87 16.88
C GLU A 541 -17.69 -19.00 15.90
N GLN A 542 -17.84 -17.73 16.25
CA GLN A 542 -18.43 -16.69 15.42
C GLN A 542 -17.39 -15.59 15.26
N LEU A 543 -17.08 -15.23 14.02
CA LEU A 543 -16.03 -14.24 13.74
C LEU A 543 -16.42 -12.86 14.23
N PHE A 544 -17.63 -12.41 13.92
CA PHE A 544 -18.16 -11.12 14.34
C PHE A 544 -19.42 -11.31 15.19
N PRO A 545 -19.76 -10.39 16.10
CA PRO A 545 -21.02 -10.45 16.84
C PRO A 545 -22.25 -10.58 15.90
N ASP A 546 -23.42 -10.91 16.41
CA ASP A 546 -24.65 -10.80 15.61
C ASP A 546 -24.97 -9.31 15.38
N THR A 547 -25.35 -8.95 14.15
CA THR A 547 -25.94 -7.63 13.90
C THR A 547 -27.19 -7.50 14.77
N PRO A 548 -27.39 -6.36 15.50
CA PRO A 548 -28.66 -6.12 16.17
C PRO A 548 -29.79 -6.20 15.13
N ASP A 549 -30.65 -7.19 15.32
CA ASP A 549 -31.81 -7.51 14.48
C ASP A 549 -32.52 -6.24 13.96
N GLU A 550 -32.32 -5.89 12.68
CA GLU A 550 -32.92 -4.70 12.05
C GLU A 550 -34.45 -4.69 12.15
N SER A 551 -35.08 -5.86 12.36
CA SER A 551 -36.52 -5.98 12.54
C SER A 551 -37.03 -5.25 13.80
N LYS A 552 -36.18 -5.06 14.81
CA LYS A 552 -36.53 -4.32 16.04
C LYS A 552 -36.28 -2.81 15.92
N SER A 553 -35.36 -2.40 15.06
CA SER A 553 -35.02 -0.99 14.82
C SER A 553 -36.05 -0.28 13.92
N LYS A 554 -36.77 -1.01 13.06
CA LYS A 554 -37.84 -0.46 12.21
C LYS A 554 -39.13 -0.07 12.95
N ALA A 555 -39.24 -0.35 14.25
CA ALA A 555 -40.41 0.01 15.06
C ALA A 555 -40.42 1.48 15.54
N ILE A 556 -39.31 2.21 15.40
CA ILE A 556 -39.23 3.61 15.80
C ILE A 556 -38.43 4.35 14.73
N LEU A 557 -39.09 4.86 13.69
CA LEU A 557 -38.64 6.01 12.88
C LEU A 557 -39.71 6.30 11.82
N THR A 558 -40.76 7.01 12.22
CA THR A 558 -41.60 7.79 11.30
C THR A 558 -41.06 9.21 11.26
N SER A 559 -40.21 9.56 10.31
CA SER A 559 -40.18 10.88 9.64
C SER A 559 -38.99 11.03 8.70
N SER A 560 -39.25 11.76 7.60
CA SER A 560 -38.35 12.23 6.54
C SER A 560 -37.70 11.16 5.66
N VAL A 561 -38.32 10.93 4.50
CA VAL A 561 -37.67 10.38 3.32
C VAL A 561 -36.59 11.37 2.89
N SER A 562 -35.34 11.17 3.33
CA SER A 562 -34.21 11.66 2.57
C SER A 562 -34.10 10.81 1.31
N GLN A 563 -33.70 11.42 0.19
CA GLN A 563 -33.30 10.67 -0.99
C GLN A 563 -32.25 9.61 -0.61
N PRO A 564 -32.25 8.41 -1.24
CA PRO A 564 -31.24 7.41 -0.95
C PRO A 564 -29.88 8.00 -1.27
N LYS A 565 -29.05 8.18 -0.23
CA LYS A 565 -27.64 8.51 -0.40
C LYS A 565 -26.96 7.27 -0.99
N GLU A 566 -26.13 7.48 -2.01
CA GLU A 566 -25.52 6.42 -2.81
C GLU A 566 -24.57 5.58 -1.94
N LYS A 567 -25.00 4.37 -1.58
CA LYS A 567 -24.21 3.37 -0.85
C LYS A 567 -23.15 2.82 -1.82
N LEU A 568 -21.88 2.85 -1.44
CA LEU A 568 -20.83 2.17 -2.21
C LEU A 568 -21.15 0.67 -2.33
N ARG A 569 -21.16 0.15 -3.56
CA ARG A 569 -21.46 -1.25 -3.83
C ARG A 569 -20.21 -2.10 -3.85
N ILE A 570 -20.38 -3.38 -3.54
CA ILE A 570 -19.28 -4.35 -3.61
C ILE A 570 -18.76 -4.42 -5.06
N GLY A 571 -17.45 -4.25 -5.23
CA GLY A 571 -16.78 -4.19 -6.53
C GLY A 571 -16.71 -2.79 -7.14
N GLU A 572 -17.37 -1.78 -6.54
CA GLU A 572 -17.16 -0.39 -6.95
C GLU A 572 -15.85 0.14 -6.34
N LYS A 573 -14.85 0.36 -7.19
CA LYS A 573 -13.63 1.05 -6.76
C LYS A 573 -13.95 2.52 -6.52
N LEU A 574 -13.95 2.94 -5.24
CA LEU A 574 -13.93 4.37 -4.95
C LEU A 574 -12.63 4.97 -5.48
N LYS A 575 -12.75 6.01 -6.30
CA LYS A 575 -11.65 6.95 -6.51
C LYS A 575 -11.38 7.61 -5.15
N ALA A 576 -10.13 7.57 -4.71
CA ALA A 576 -9.71 8.33 -3.55
C ALA A 576 -10.12 9.79 -3.75
N ALA A 577 -10.85 10.32 -2.78
CA ALA A 577 -11.83 11.34 -3.06
C ALA A 577 -11.26 12.69 -3.56
N ASP A 578 -12.06 13.38 -4.37
CA ASP A 578 -11.84 14.69 -5.00
C ASP A 578 -11.71 15.84 -3.98
N SER A 579 -10.63 15.82 -3.22
CA SER A 579 -9.89 16.96 -2.72
C SER A 579 -8.56 16.36 -2.31
N VAL A 580 -7.46 16.88 -2.85
CA VAL A 580 -6.07 16.42 -2.69
C VAL A 580 -5.59 15.10 -3.33
N SER A 581 -6.46 14.16 -3.71
CA SER A 581 -6.05 12.89 -4.35
C SER A 581 -6.14 12.94 -5.89
N ASP A 582 -5.00 13.11 -6.55
CA ASP A 582 -4.80 12.83 -7.98
C ASP A 582 -4.01 11.50 -8.07
N HIS A 583 -4.50 10.47 -7.36
CA HIS A 583 -3.79 9.23 -7.02
C HIS A 583 -3.63 8.27 -8.21
N ASP A 584 -2.97 8.75 -9.26
CA ASP A 584 -1.90 8.00 -9.90
C ASP A 584 -0.63 8.24 -9.04
N HIS A 585 -0.59 7.67 -7.83
CA HIS A 585 0.59 7.71 -6.95
C HIS A 585 1.26 6.35 -6.93
N PHE A 586 2.51 6.33 -7.40
CA PHE A 586 3.47 5.31 -7.01
C PHE A 586 3.68 5.44 -5.50
N HIS A 587 3.80 4.33 -4.78
CA HIS A 587 3.85 4.33 -3.31
C HIS A 587 5.04 5.16 -2.77
N GLY A 588 6.03 5.49 -3.61
CA GLY A 588 7.16 6.37 -3.27
C GLY A 588 6.94 7.87 -3.33
N ASP A 589 5.80 8.37 -2.83
CA ASP A 589 5.63 9.81 -2.72
C ASP A 589 6.53 10.38 -1.61
N PHE A 590 7.66 10.94 -2.04
CA PHE A 590 8.39 11.96 -1.31
C PHE A 590 7.51 13.22 -1.26
N ASP A 591 6.50 13.24 -0.39
CA ASP A 591 5.85 14.49 -0.03
C ASP A 591 6.85 15.29 0.82
N GLN A 592 7.75 16.00 0.14
CA GLN A 592 8.75 16.86 0.76
C GLN A 592 8.11 18.15 1.23
N ASP A 593 7.23 18.03 2.22
CA ASP A 593 6.86 19.12 3.13
C ASP A 593 8.08 19.48 4.00
N ARG A 594 9.13 20.06 3.37
CA ARG A 594 10.26 20.68 4.08
C ARG A 594 10.11 22.20 4.00
N GLN A 595 9.82 22.83 5.14
CA GLN A 595 10.45 24.10 5.51
C GLN A 595 11.64 23.83 6.41
#